data_AF-A0A523RU07-F1
#
_entry.id   AF-A0A523RU07-F1
#
_cell.length_a   1.000
_cell.length_b   1.000
_cell.length_c   1.000
_cell.angle_alpha   90.00
_cell.angle_beta   90.00
_cell.angle_gamma   90.00
#
_symmetry.space_group_name_H-M   'P 1'
#
loop_
_entity.id
_entity.type
_entity.pdbx_description
1 polymer ?
#
loop_
_entity_poly.entity_id
_entity_poly.type
_entity_poly.pdbx_seq_one_letter_code
_entity_poly.pdbx_strand_id
1 'polypeptide(L)'
;MKGRRLLVVFLLGVSLCFVPVMGYGEVKHGLYKQKASLMDFHLLEAKVEYIMRNPTIFLDIVFSYDPYGVMGWTWDLPENVDTERKICVEIWDNRGIFSYESGMGLLEQFKGELEVVYSYIEDMATYMDTDIVAIFYSEEDILLGYFYQGEYYFLQEE
;
A
#
# COMPACT_ATOMS: atom_id res chain seq x y z
N MET A 1 14.29 60.61 18.62
CA MET A 1 13.73 59.91 17.44
C MET A 1 14.75 59.17 16.54
N LYS A 2 16.06 59.11 16.88
CA LYS A 2 17.09 58.47 16.02
C LYS A 2 17.23 56.95 16.17
N GLY A 3 16.83 56.36 17.31
CA GLY A 3 16.97 54.92 17.56
C GLY A 3 16.01 54.00 16.79
N ARG A 4 14.79 54.49 16.46
CA ARG A 4 13.79 53.68 15.73
C ARG A 4 14.18 53.41 14.27
N ARG A 5 14.96 54.29 13.63
CA ARG A 5 15.41 54.09 12.24
C ARG A 5 16.50 53.02 12.12
N LEU A 6 17.36 52.88 13.13
CA LEU A 6 18.40 51.85 13.17
C LEU A 6 17.82 50.43 13.32
N LEU A 7 16.77 50.28 14.13
CA LEU A 7 16.08 49.00 14.32
C LEU A 7 15.40 48.49 13.04
N VAL A 8 14.79 49.38 12.27
CA VAL A 8 14.12 49.02 11.00
C VAL A 8 15.14 48.55 9.95
N VAL A 9 16.32 49.20 9.88
CA VAL A 9 17.40 48.78 8.96
C VAL A 9 17.98 47.43 9.37
N PHE A 10 18.12 47.16 10.67
CA PHE A 10 18.61 45.86 11.16
C PHE A 10 17.61 44.72 10.89
N LEU A 11 16.31 44.96 11.08
CA LEU A 11 15.25 43.98 10.79
C LEU A 11 15.12 43.67 9.28
N LEU A 12 15.30 44.67 8.41
CA LEU A 12 15.31 44.47 6.96
C LEU A 12 16.57 43.73 6.48
N GLY A 13 17.73 43.94 7.12
CA GLY A 13 18.95 43.20 6.81
C GLY A 13 18.88 41.72 7.17
N VAL A 14 18.28 41.38 8.31
CA VAL A 14 18.17 39.97 8.75
C VAL A 14 17.13 39.20 7.94
N SER A 15 16.05 39.84 7.48
CA SER A 15 15.01 39.20 6.67
C SER A 15 15.46 38.92 5.22
N LEU A 16 16.43 39.65 4.69
CA LEU A 16 17.03 39.40 3.38
C LEU A 16 18.15 38.33 3.39
N CYS A 17 18.62 37.91 4.56
CA CYS A 17 19.57 36.79 4.70
C CYS A 17 18.89 35.41 4.74
N PHE A 18 17.55 35.35 4.76
CA PHE A 18 16.76 34.12 4.66
C PHE A 18 16.09 34.00 3.29
N VAL A 19 16.77 34.40 2.22
CA VAL A 19 16.46 33.76 0.92
C VAL A 19 16.90 32.31 1.11
N PRO A 20 16.00 31.31 1.07
CA PRO A 20 16.45 29.94 1.00
C PRO A 20 17.30 29.87 -0.26
N VAL A 21 18.61 29.71 -0.07
CA VAL A 21 19.51 29.26 -1.13
C VAL A 21 18.74 28.19 -1.86
N MET A 22 18.51 28.38 -3.16
CA MET A 22 17.92 27.38 -4.04
C MET A 22 18.52 26.05 -3.64
N GLY A 23 17.75 25.28 -2.87
CA GLY A 23 18.03 23.91 -2.61
C GLY A 23 17.83 23.28 -3.96
N TYR A 24 18.89 23.23 -4.76
CA TYR A 24 19.12 22.10 -5.62
C TYR A 24 19.04 20.92 -4.67
N GLY A 25 17.81 20.42 -4.50
CA GLY A 25 17.58 19.12 -3.93
C GLY A 25 18.35 18.21 -4.85
N GLU A 26 19.59 17.91 -4.48
CA GLU A 26 20.32 16.80 -5.03
C GLU A 26 19.44 15.60 -4.71
N VAL A 27 18.57 15.28 -5.67
CA VAL A 27 17.85 14.03 -5.73
C VAL A 27 18.97 13.01 -5.74
N LYS A 28 19.22 12.43 -4.57
CA LYS A 28 20.31 11.47 -4.36
C LYS A 28 20.29 10.52 -5.55
N HIS A 29 21.40 10.45 -6.27
CA HIS A 29 21.58 9.56 -7.42
C HIS A 29 21.29 8.08 -7.10
N GLY A 30 21.10 7.73 -5.82
CA GLY A 30 20.55 6.45 -5.38
C GLY A 30 19.11 6.14 -5.82
N LEU A 31 18.35 7.11 -6.32
CA LEU A 31 17.04 6.87 -6.98
C LEU A 31 17.20 6.33 -8.42
N TYR A 32 18.41 6.33 -8.98
CA TYR A 32 18.71 5.83 -10.32
C TYR A 32 19.34 4.44 -10.23
N LYS A 33 18.53 3.38 -10.14
CA LYS A 33 18.74 2.04 -10.79
C LYS A 33 17.95 0.86 -10.21
N GLN A 34 16.75 1.04 -9.65
CA GLN A 34 15.72 0.02 -9.90
C GLN A 34 14.85 0.55 -11.03
N LYS A 35 15.11 0.03 -12.23
CA LYS A 35 14.15 0.19 -13.32
C LYS A 35 12.93 -0.59 -12.89
N ALA A 36 11.89 0.11 -12.43
CA ALA A 36 10.61 -0.50 -12.10
C ALA A 36 10.21 -1.41 -13.27
N SER A 37 9.74 -2.62 -12.96
CA SER A 37 9.26 -3.49 -14.01
C SER A 37 7.98 -2.91 -14.61
N LEU A 38 7.63 -3.32 -15.83
CA LEU A 38 6.35 -2.92 -16.43
C LEU A 38 5.17 -3.38 -15.56
N MET A 39 5.31 -4.54 -14.90
CA MET A 39 4.32 -5.06 -13.97
C MET A 39 4.15 -4.12 -12.77
N ASP A 40 5.24 -3.70 -12.12
CA ASP A 40 5.18 -2.77 -10.98
C ASP A 40 4.50 -1.45 -11.34
N PHE A 41 4.73 -0.97 -12.57
CA PHE A 41 4.08 0.23 -13.07
C PHE A 41 2.56 0.05 -13.19
N HIS A 42 2.09 -1.04 -13.79
CA HIS A 42 0.66 -1.29 -13.94
C HIS A 42 -0.04 -1.58 -12.60
N LEU A 43 0.61 -2.30 -11.69
CA LEU A 43 0.10 -2.51 -10.34
C LEU A 43 -0.02 -1.18 -9.57
N LEU A 44 0.95 -0.26 -9.73
CA LEU A 44 0.84 1.08 -9.15
C LEU A 44 -0.30 1.88 -9.76
N GLU A 45 -0.48 1.81 -11.09
CA GLU A 45 -1.61 2.44 -11.78
C GLU A 45 -2.96 1.91 -11.25
N ALA A 46 -3.08 0.59 -11.10
CA ALA A 46 -4.25 -0.05 -10.51
C ALA A 46 -4.52 0.41 -9.06
N LYS A 47 -3.48 0.54 -8.21
CA LYS A 47 -3.61 1.09 -6.85
C LYS A 47 -4.18 2.51 -6.89
N VAL A 48 -3.63 3.37 -7.76
CA VAL A 48 -4.09 4.75 -7.89
C VAL A 48 -5.54 4.79 -8.36
N GLU A 49 -5.90 3.97 -9.35
CA GLU A 49 -7.26 3.91 -9.85
C GLU A 49 -8.25 3.43 -8.79
N TYR A 50 -7.90 2.39 -8.03
CA TYR A 50 -8.68 1.90 -6.90
C TYR A 50 -8.94 3.03 -5.89
N ILE A 51 -7.89 3.74 -5.44
CA ILE A 51 -8.03 4.84 -4.47
C ILE A 51 -8.92 5.96 -5.02
N MET A 52 -8.78 6.29 -6.31
CA MET A 52 -9.55 7.36 -6.95
C MET A 52 -11.03 7.03 -7.10
N ARG A 53 -11.37 5.75 -7.36
CA ARG A 53 -12.77 5.29 -7.47
C ARG A 53 -13.40 4.99 -6.11
N ASN A 54 -12.58 4.71 -5.10
CA ASN A 54 -13.00 4.34 -3.75
C ASN A 54 -12.49 5.31 -2.66
N PRO A 55 -12.65 6.64 -2.81
CA PRO A 55 -11.99 7.61 -1.94
C PRO A 55 -12.48 7.61 -0.49
N THR A 56 -13.62 6.96 -0.23
CA THR A 56 -14.21 6.84 1.10
C THR A 56 -14.03 5.46 1.72
N ILE A 57 -13.41 4.51 1.00
CA ILE A 57 -13.13 3.18 1.54
C ILE A 57 -11.99 3.28 2.54
N PHE A 58 -12.04 2.41 3.54
CA PHE A 58 -11.14 2.43 4.71
C PHE A 58 -9.97 1.45 4.60
N LEU A 59 -9.89 0.79 3.44
CA LEU A 59 -8.86 -0.19 3.13
C LEU A 59 -7.66 0.49 2.47
N ASP A 60 -6.46 0.21 2.98
CA ASP A 60 -5.23 0.42 2.19
C ASP A 60 -4.91 -0.88 1.46
N ILE A 61 -4.72 -0.74 0.15
CA ILE A 61 -4.45 -1.87 -0.74
C ILE A 61 -3.03 -1.70 -1.27
N VAL A 62 -2.20 -2.73 -1.11
CA VAL A 62 -0.87 -2.78 -1.70
C VAL A 62 -0.84 -3.91 -2.72
N PHE A 63 -0.38 -3.58 -3.92
CA PHE A 63 -0.12 -4.56 -4.96
C PHE A 63 1.39 -4.74 -5.12
N SER A 64 1.82 -6.00 -5.21
CA SER A 64 3.19 -6.35 -5.54
C SER A 64 3.21 -7.58 -6.44
N TYR A 65 4.20 -7.71 -7.29
CA TYR A 65 4.44 -8.95 -8.03
C TYR A 65 5.64 -9.64 -7.40
N ASP A 66 5.49 -10.91 -7.05
CA ASP A 66 6.55 -11.67 -6.39
C ASP A 66 7.23 -12.64 -7.37
N PRO A 67 8.33 -12.26 -8.02
CA PRO A 67 8.99 -13.13 -8.98
C PRO A 67 9.70 -14.35 -8.37
N TYR A 68 9.93 -14.37 -7.05
CA TYR A 68 10.81 -15.35 -6.41
C TYR A 68 10.19 -16.05 -5.19
N GLY A 69 8.91 -15.79 -4.88
CA GLY A 69 8.21 -16.40 -3.76
C GLY A 69 8.67 -15.90 -2.39
N VAL A 70 9.22 -14.68 -2.31
CA VAL A 70 9.74 -14.07 -1.07
C VAL A 70 8.61 -13.60 -0.15
N MET A 71 7.45 -13.27 -0.70
CA MET A 71 6.30 -12.77 0.06
C MET A 71 5.72 -13.83 0.99
N GLY A 72 5.70 -15.11 0.58
CA GLY A 72 5.26 -16.20 1.45
C GLY A 72 6.02 -16.25 2.78
N TRP A 73 7.33 -15.98 2.75
CA TRP A 73 8.18 -15.89 3.94
C TRP A 73 8.01 -14.59 4.69
N THR A 74 7.82 -13.48 3.97
CA THR A 74 7.68 -12.14 4.56
C THR A 74 6.38 -12.02 5.36
N TRP A 75 5.34 -12.71 4.92
CA TRP A 75 4.00 -12.69 5.51
C TRP A 75 3.77 -13.85 6.49
N ASP A 76 4.80 -14.63 6.83
CA ASP A 76 4.71 -15.81 7.70
C ASP A 76 3.59 -16.79 7.30
N LEU A 77 3.36 -16.96 5.99
CA LEU A 77 2.33 -17.88 5.48
C LEU A 77 2.76 -19.35 5.62
N PRO A 78 1.81 -20.30 5.67
CA PRO A 78 2.12 -21.72 5.67
C PRO A 78 3.02 -22.15 4.51
N GLU A 79 3.91 -23.12 4.73
CA GLU A 79 4.92 -23.56 3.74
C GLU A 79 4.33 -24.01 2.39
N ASN A 80 3.04 -24.38 2.35
CA ASN A 80 2.35 -24.81 1.14
C ASN A 80 1.74 -23.66 0.32
N VAL A 81 1.86 -22.41 0.78
CA VAL A 81 1.40 -21.23 0.05
C VAL A 81 2.53 -20.72 -0.85
N ASP A 82 2.42 -20.99 -2.14
CA ASP A 82 3.36 -20.54 -3.15
C ASP A 82 3.00 -19.14 -3.63
N THR A 83 3.93 -18.19 -3.48
CA THR A 83 3.80 -16.81 -3.94
C THR A 83 4.63 -16.54 -5.21
N GLU A 84 5.43 -17.50 -5.68
CA GLU A 84 6.28 -17.30 -6.86
C GLU A 84 5.44 -17.02 -8.11
N ARG A 85 5.77 -15.93 -8.80
CA ARG A 85 5.11 -15.40 -10.00
C ARG A 85 3.64 -15.09 -9.81
N LYS A 86 3.25 -14.68 -8.61
CA LYS A 86 1.89 -14.22 -8.30
C LYS A 86 1.85 -12.73 -8.03
N ILE A 87 0.68 -12.16 -8.21
CA ILE A 87 0.37 -10.82 -7.71
C ILE A 87 -0.10 -11.00 -6.27
N CYS A 88 0.66 -10.37 -5.40
CA CYS A 88 0.53 -10.33 -3.96
C CYS A 88 -0.29 -9.08 -3.60
N VAL A 89 -1.44 -9.28 -2.96
CA VAL A 89 -2.38 -8.23 -2.59
C VAL A 89 -2.44 -8.15 -1.06
N GLU A 90 -1.98 -7.04 -0.49
CA GLU A 90 -2.17 -6.77 0.93
C GLU A 90 -3.36 -5.84 1.10
N ILE A 91 -4.29 -6.23 1.98
CA ILE A 91 -5.49 -5.47 2.30
C ILE A 91 -5.42 -5.14 3.78
N TRP A 92 -5.49 -3.85 4.11
CA TRP A 92 -5.38 -3.36 5.48
C TRP A 92 -6.62 -2.59 5.88
N ASP A 93 -7.29 -3.02 6.94
CA ASP A 93 -8.36 -2.25 7.58
C ASP A 93 -7.81 -1.11 8.43
N ASN A 94 -7.79 0.11 7.90
CA ASN A 94 -7.24 1.26 8.65
C ASN A 94 -8.22 1.89 9.64
N ARG A 95 -9.42 1.32 9.83
CA ARG A 95 -10.43 1.89 10.75
C ARG A 95 -11.01 0.89 11.73
N GLY A 96 -10.48 -0.33 11.76
CA GLY A 96 -10.91 -1.38 12.67
C GLY A 96 -12.38 -1.79 12.47
N ILE A 97 -12.95 -1.56 11.29
CA ILE A 97 -14.33 -1.96 10.99
C ILE A 97 -14.46 -3.48 10.96
N PHE A 98 -13.43 -4.16 10.45
CA PHE A 98 -13.41 -5.60 10.25
C PHE A 98 -12.91 -6.34 11.50
N SER A 99 -12.19 -5.65 12.39
CA SER A 99 -11.66 -6.23 13.65
C SER A 99 -12.74 -6.75 14.61
N TYR A 100 -14.00 -6.33 14.45
CA TYR A 100 -15.12 -6.76 15.30
C TYR A 100 -16.07 -7.76 14.61
N GLU A 101 -15.83 -8.07 13.34
CA GLU A 101 -16.66 -8.97 12.56
C GLU A 101 -16.26 -10.42 12.84
N SER A 102 -17.26 -11.26 13.09
CA SER A 102 -17.02 -12.67 13.40
C SER A 102 -17.14 -13.54 12.15
N GLY A 103 -16.19 -14.47 11.96
CA GLY A 103 -16.26 -15.62 11.04
C GLY A 103 -16.89 -15.31 9.67
N MET A 104 -18.17 -15.64 9.52
CA MET A 104 -18.92 -15.46 8.27
C MET A 104 -18.99 -14.02 7.77
N GLY A 105 -19.14 -13.03 8.67
CA GLY A 105 -19.19 -11.61 8.29
C GLY A 105 -17.86 -11.15 7.71
N LEU A 106 -16.76 -11.52 8.37
CA LEU A 106 -15.41 -11.27 7.91
C LEU A 106 -15.12 -11.94 6.55
N LEU A 107 -15.59 -13.18 6.37
CA LEU A 107 -15.45 -13.92 5.10
C LEU A 107 -16.19 -13.24 3.95
N GLU A 108 -17.47 -12.92 4.13
CA GLU A 108 -18.28 -12.27 3.08
C GLU A 108 -17.68 -10.93 2.66
N GLN A 109 -17.18 -10.18 3.65
CA GLN A 109 -16.52 -8.92 3.42
C GLN A 109 -15.18 -9.07 2.71
N PHE A 110 -14.28 -9.94 3.19
CA PHE A 110 -13.00 -10.16 2.53
C PHE A 110 -13.19 -10.63 1.08
N LYS A 111 -14.14 -11.54 0.84
CA LYS A 111 -14.49 -11.97 -0.52
C LYS A 111 -14.97 -10.82 -1.39
N GLY A 112 -15.93 -10.03 -0.89
CA GLY A 112 -16.48 -8.90 -1.65
C GLY A 112 -15.41 -7.85 -1.98
N GLU A 113 -14.55 -7.52 -1.03
CA GLU A 113 -13.46 -6.56 -1.23
C GLU A 113 -12.39 -7.10 -2.17
N LEU A 114 -12.02 -8.38 -2.06
CA LEU A 114 -11.06 -9.01 -2.96
C LEU A 114 -11.58 -9.07 -4.41
N GLU A 115 -12.87 -9.35 -4.62
CA GLU A 115 -13.51 -9.30 -5.95
C GLU A 115 -13.47 -7.88 -6.55
N VAL A 116 -13.74 -6.85 -5.74
CA VAL A 116 -13.62 -5.44 -6.17
C VAL A 116 -12.17 -5.12 -6.51
N VAL A 117 -11.22 -5.47 -5.66
CA VAL A 117 -9.79 -5.25 -5.87
C VAL A 117 -9.29 -5.97 -7.13
N TYR A 118 -9.70 -7.22 -7.35
CA TYR A 118 -9.35 -8.01 -8.53
C TYR A 118 -9.78 -7.32 -9.83
N SER A 119 -10.94 -6.66 -9.86
CA SER A 119 -11.41 -5.95 -11.06
C SER A 119 -10.49 -4.81 -11.53
N TYR A 120 -9.59 -4.31 -10.68
CA TYR A 120 -8.58 -3.30 -11.07
C TYR A 120 -7.29 -3.91 -11.63
N ILE A 121 -7.08 -5.20 -11.42
CA ILE A 121 -5.88 -5.91 -11.84
C ILE A 121 -6.20 -7.06 -12.81
N GLU A 122 -7.43 -7.18 -13.28
CA GLU A 122 -7.89 -8.26 -14.18
C GLU A 122 -7.09 -8.31 -15.50
N ASP A 123 -6.64 -7.15 -16.00
CA ASP A 123 -5.80 -7.07 -17.20
C ASP A 123 -4.39 -7.65 -17.00
N MET A 124 -3.95 -7.80 -15.74
CA MET A 124 -2.65 -8.33 -15.34
C MET A 124 -2.73 -9.76 -14.80
N ALA A 125 -3.90 -10.16 -14.28
CA ALA A 125 -4.15 -11.46 -13.65
C ALA A 125 -5.24 -12.21 -14.42
N THR A 126 -4.85 -13.25 -15.16
CA THR A 126 -5.79 -14.00 -16.02
C THR A 126 -6.82 -14.75 -15.20
N TYR A 127 -6.43 -15.30 -14.06
CA TYR A 127 -7.32 -16.02 -13.15
C TYR A 127 -7.01 -15.67 -11.71
N MET A 128 -8.00 -15.13 -10.99
CA MET A 128 -7.86 -14.79 -9.57
C MET A 128 -7.32 -15.97 -8.75
N ASP A 129 -7.89 -17.17 -8.94
CA ASP A 129 -7.55 -18.36 -8.16
C ASP A 129 -6.09 -18.80 -8.29
N THR A 130 -5.47 -18.59 -9.45
CA THR A 130 -4.09 -19.05 -9.69
C THR A 130 -3.05 -17.94 -9.62
N ASP A 131 -3.44 -16.72 -9.95
CA ASP A 131 -2.49 -15.63 -10.17
C ASP A 131 -2.40 -14.70 -8.96
N ILE A 132 -3.37 -14.76 -8.04
CA ILE A 132 -3.45 -13.89 -6.85
C ILE A 132 -3.16 -14.67 -5.57
N VAL A 133 -2.38 -14.05 -4.69
CA VAL A 133 -2.37 -14.35 -3.25
C VAL A 133 -2.74 -13.07 -2.55
N ALA A 134 -3.77 -13.13 -1.71
CA ALA A 134 -4.18 -11.95 -0.94
C ALA A 134 -4.08 -12.24 0.56
N ILE A 135 -3.69 -11.23 1.32
CA ILE A 135 -3.68 -11.27 2.78
C ILE A 135 -4.49 -10.10 3.30
N PHE A 136 -5.17 -10.34 4.43
CA PHE A 136 -6.04 -9.36 5.04
C PHE A 136 -5.62 -9.11 6.49
N TYR A 137 -5.29 -7.85 6.77
CA TYR A 137 -4.85 -7.38 8.08
C TYR A 137 -5.90 -6.48 8.74
N SER A 138 -5.93 -6.54 10.07
CA SER A 138 -6.63 -5.56 10.90
C SER A 138 -5.85 -4.24 11.00
N GLU A 139 -6.46 -3.23 11.63
CA GLU A 139 -5.80 -1.96 11.98
C GLU A 139 -4.57 -2.15 12.88
N GLU A 140 -4.54 -3.24 13.66
CA GLU A 140 -3.48 -3.56 14.61
C GLU A 140 -2.38 -4.44 14.00
N ASP A 141 -2.30 -4.58 12.67
CA ASP A 141 -1.33 -5.44 11.98
C ASP A 141 -1.48 -6.93 12.38
N ILE A 142 -2.72 -7.36 12.60
CA ILE A 142 -3.05 -8.76 12.89
C ILE A 142 -3.56 -9.40 11.61
N LEU A 143 -2.91 -10.47 11.16
CA LEU A 143 -3.36 -11.26 10.02
C LEU A 143 -4.70 -11.92 10.35
N LEU A 144 -5.76 -11.48 9.69
CA LEU A 144 -7.12 -11.97 9.86
C LEU A 144 -7.39 -13.19 8.97
N GLY A 145 -6.85 -13.18 7.76
CA GLY A 145 -6.98 -14.28 6.81
C GLY A 145 -6.19 -14.06 5.52
N TYR A 146 -6.19 -15.07 4.68
CA TYR A 146 -5.55 -15.03 3.37
C TYR A 146 -6.35 -15.82 2.32
N PHE A 147 -6.15 -15.47 1.06
CA PHE A 147 -6.72 -16.13 -0.10
C PHE A 147 -5.61 -16.79 -0.92
N TYR A 148 -5.80 -18.07 -1.26
CA TYR A 148 -4.86 -18.84 -2.06
C TYR A 148 -5.58 -19.98 -2.77
N GLN A 149 -5.30 -20.18 -4.07
CA GLN A 149 -5.86 -21.28 -4.87
C GLN A 149 -7.40 -21.31 -4.91
N GLY A 150 -8.05 -20.14 -4.90
CA GLY A 150 -9.51 -20.04 -4.92
C GLY A 150 -10.18 -20.21 -3.55
N GLU A 151 -9.39 -20.46 -2.50
CA GLU A 151 -9.87 -20.74 -1.15
C GLU A 151 -9.52 -19.59 -0.19
N TYR A 152 -10.37 -19.38 0.80
CA TYR A 152 -10.21 -18.39 1.86
C TYR A 152 -9.89 -19.08 3.19
N TYR A 153 -8.86 -18.61 3.87
CA TYR A 153 -8.37 -19.17 5.13
C TYR A 153 -8.36 -18.06 6.19
N PHE A 154 -8.98 -18.30 7.34
CA PHE A 154 -9.03 -17.33 8.44
C PHE A 154 -8.30 -17.88 9.65
N LEU A 155 -7.58 -17.00 10.35
CA LEU A 155 -6.77 -17.37 11.52
C LEU A 155 -7.50 -17.17 12.85
N GLN A 156 -8.61 -16.45 12.84
CA GLN A 156 -9.51 -16.38 14.00
C GLN A 156 -10.51 -17.54 13.94
N GLU A 157 -10.08 -18.72 14.39
CA GLU A 157 -11.00 -19.73 14.92
C GLU A 157 -10.89 -19.72 16.47
N GLU A 158 -12.05 -19.48 17.11
CA GLU A 158 -12.37 -19.41 18.56
C GLU A 158 -12.30 -18.04 19.28
#